data_AF-A0A382A734-F1
#
_entry.id   AF-A0A382A734-F1
#
_cell.length_a   1.000
_cell.length_b   1.000
_cell.length_c   1.000
_cell.angle_alpha   90.00
_cell.angle_beta   90.00
_cell.angle_gamma   90.00
#
_symmetry.space_group_name_H-M   'P 1'
#
loop_
_entity.id
_entity.type
_entity.pdbx_description
1 polymer ?
#
loop_
_entity_poly.entity_id
_entity_poly.type
_entity_poly.pdbx_seq_one_letter_code
_entity_poly.pdbx_strand_id
1 'polypeptide(L)'
;MATAKGSGINSAKPKHSRSTVLHSRPPLERMMEIHELVKRGNYPNASTLAKKMEVSTKTIHRDIQFMRDRWDLPILYDPFYNGYIYTRTVDSFPMLQINEGELFAMLIAEKALQNYRGTVFEKRLSATFKKIAESLPDTVSIHLNEWDEALSFRHTGNSELEIELFDRICKATAKRKQLIIRYKKPNQKPEERTIDPYQIANINNE
;
A
#
# COMPACT_ATOMS: atom_id res chain seq x y z
N MET A 1 12.93 -26.14 78.82
CA MET A 1 11.96 -25.21 78.21
C MET A 1 12.76 -23.95 77.88
N ALA A 2 12.94 -23.46 76.65
CA ALA A 2 12.25 -23.64 75.39
C ALA A 2 13.25 -23.73 74.22
N THR A 3 12.90 -24.52 73.21
CA THR A 3 13.62 -24.73 71.95
C THR A 3 13.07 -23.80 70.87
N ALA A 4 13.96 -23.09 70.17
CA ALA A 4 13.63 -22.31 68.97
C ALA A 4 13.56 -23.25 67.75
N LYS A 5 12.39 -23.31 67.10
CA LYS A 5 12.15 -24.06 65.85
C LYS A 5 12.24 -23.12 64.66
N GLY A 6 13.08 -23.46 63.69
CA GLY A 6 13.10 -22.86 62.36
C GLY A 6 12.00 -23.41 61.44
N SER A 7 11.63 -22.62 60.43
CA SER A 7 10.98 -23.01 59.16
C SER A 7 10.69 -21.71 58.40
N GLY A 8 10.87 -21.52 57.09
CA GLY A 8 11.28 -22.32 55.97
C GLY A 8 11.27 -21.35 54.77
N ILE A 9 12.33 -21.33 53.98
CA ILE A 9 12.49 -20.39 52.86
C ILE A 9 11.62 -20.90 51.70
N ASN A 10 10.52 -20.21 51.42
CA ASN A 10 9.68 -20.48 50.25
C ASN A 10 10.33 -19.86 49.00
N SER A 11 10.95 -20.69 48.18
CA SER A 11 11.49 -20.34 46.86
C SER A 11 10.36 -20.27 45.83
N ALA A 12 9.79 -19.08 45.64
CA ALA A 12 8.87 -18.80 44.55
C ALA A 12 9.62 -18.82 43.21
N LYS A 13 9.36 -19.83 42.37
CA LYS A 13 9.85 -19.88 40.98
C LYS A 13 9.14 -18.80 40.14
N PRO A 14 9.87 -17.99 39.34
CA PRO A 14 9.23 -17.03 38.45
C PRO A 14 8.55 -17.77 37.29
N LYS A 15 7.25 -17.54 37.10
CA LYS A 15 6.51 -17.97 35.92
C LYS A 15 6.99 -17.14 34.72
N HIS A 16 7.83 -17.73 33.88
CA HIS A 16 8.13 -17.16 32.56
C HIS A 16 6.85 -17.11 31.72
N SER A 17 6.25 -15.92 31.62
CA SER A 17 5.25 -15.61 30.59
C SER A 17 5.97 -15.66 29.24
N ARG A 18 5.70 -16.68 28.43
CA ARG A 18 6.15 -16.74 27.04
C ARG A 18 5.55 -15.52 26.32
N SER A 19 6.42 -14.62 25.87
CA SER A 19 6.06 -13.52 24.97
C SER A 19 5.60 -14.13 23.64
N THR A 20 4.30 -14.32 23.47
CA THR A 20 3.72 -14.62 22.16
C THR A 20 3.98 -13.40 21.28
N VAL A 21 4.84 -13.56 20.27
CA VAL A 21 5.08 -12.51 19.28
C VAL A 21 3.82 -12.43 18.42
N LEU A 22 2.97 -11.46 18.68
CA LEU A 22 1.76 -11.21 17.93
C LEU A 22 2.14 -10.44 16.66
N HIS A 23 2.08 -11.11 15.51
CA HIS A 23 2.24 -10.44 14.22
C HIS A 23 1.01 -9.57 13.97
N SER A 24 1.15 -8.26 14.14
CA SER A 24 0.04 -7.36 13.88
C SER A 24 -0.18 -7.22 12.38
N ARG A 25 -1.34 -7.66 11.90
CA ARG A 25 -1.93 -7.12 10.65
C ARG A 25 -1.85 -5.59 10.67
N PRO A 26 -1.63 -4.92 9.52
CA PRO A 26 -1.65 -3.47 9.44
C PRO A 26 -2.93 -2.90 10.13
N PRO A 27 -2.84 -1.83 10.93
CA PRO A 27 -3.97 -1.32 11.71
C PRO A 27 -5.25 -1.08 10.88
N LEU A 28 -5.08 -0.66 9.62
CA LEU A 28 -6.20 -0.41 8.69
C LEU A 28 -7.02 -1.68 8.39
N GLU A 29 -6.37 -2.82 8.11
CA GLU A 29 -7.05 -4.08 7.79
C GLU A 29 -7.91 -4.54 8.98
N ARG A 30 -7.40 -4.41 10.21
CA ARG A 30 -8.17 -4.72 11.43
C ARG A 30 -9.36 -3.79 11.60
N MET A 31 -9.18 -2.48 11.41
CA MET A 31 -10.26 -1.51 11.56
C MET A 31 -11.36 -1.70 10.50
N MET A 32 -11.00 -2.08 9.27
CA MET A 32 -11.96 -2.46 8.23
C MET A 32 -12.80 -3.68 8.62
N GLU A 33 -12.15 -4.71 9.15
CA GLU A 33 -12.85 -5.91 9.61
C GLU A 33 -13.77 -5.61 10.81
N ILE A 34 -13.35 -4.74 11.73
CA ILE A 34 -14.21 -4.23 12.81
C ILE A 34 -15.42 -3.50 12.22
N HIS A 35 -15.21 -2.59 11.26
CA HIS A 35 -16.28 -1.84 10.61
C HIS A 35 -17.33 -2.75 9.98
N GLU A 36 -16.90 -3.73 9.18
CA GLU A 36 -17.81 -4.69 8.53
C GLU A 36 -18.63 -5.49 9.53
N LEU A 37 -18.01 -5.96 10.62
CA LEU A 37 -18.71 -6.72 11.66
C LEU A 37 -19.73 -5.88 12.41
N VAL A 38 -19.40 -4.62 12.73
CA VAL A 38 -20.31 -3.70 13.41
C VAL A 38 -21.45 -3.28 12.48
N LYS A 39 -21.14 -2.95 11.20
CA LYS A 39 -22.13 -2.54 10.19
C LYS A 39 -23.16 -3.63 9.89
N ARG A 40 -22.75 -4.90 9.89
CA ARG A 40 -23.64 -6.06 9.69
C ARG A 40 -24.47 -6.43 10.93
N GLY A 41 -24.27 -5.75 12.06
CA GLY A 41 -24.98 -6.04 13.31
C GLY A 41 -24.51 -7.34 13.99
N ASN A 42 -23.25 -7.74 13.81
CA ASN A 42 -22.70 -8.95 14.45
C ASN A 42 -22.25 -8.72 15.90
N TYR A 43 -22.35 -7.49 16.41
CA TYR A 43 -22.00 -7.10 17.78
C TYR A 43 -20.65 -7.67 18.26
N PRO A 44 -19.54 -7.43 17.53
CA PRO A 44 -18.24 -8.00 17.92
C PRO A 44 -17.77 -7.42 19.25
N ASN A 45 -17.02 -8.18 20.06
CA ASN A 45 -16.41 -7.67 21.29
C ASN A 45 -14.89 -7.76 21.26
N ALA A 46 -14.23 -7.04 22.17
CA ALA A 46 -12.78 -6.91 22.14
C ALA A 46 -12.06 -8.26 22.29
N SER A 47 -12.62 -9.19 23.05
CA SER A 47 -12.03 -10.53 23.27
C SER A 47 -12.16 -11.43 22.05
N THR A 48 -13.31 -11.41 21.37
CA THR A 48 -13.53 -12.19 20.14
C THR A 48 -12.70 -11.65 18.99
N LEU A 49 -12.64 -10.33 18.82
CA LEU A 49 -11.80 -9.66 17.85
C LEU A 49 -10.31 -9.94 18.08
N ALA A 50 -9.85 -9.83 19.34
CA ALA A 50 -8.46 -10.11 19.71
C ALA A 50 -8.03 -11.54 19.35
N LYS A 51 -8.89 -12.53 19.64
CA LYS A 51 -8.64 -13.92 19.28
C LYS A 51 -8.63 -14.13 17.77
N LYS A 52 -9.60 -13.53 17.05
CA LYS A 52 -9.74 -13.67 15.60
C LYS A 52 -8.56 -13.06 14.83
N MET A 53 -8.08 -11.91 15.29
CA MET A 53 -7.04 -11.13 14.62
C MET A 53 -5.64 -11.41 15.19
N GLU A 54 -5.52 -12.35 16.12
CA GLU A 54 -4.27 -12.71 16.81
C GLU A 54 -3.54 -11.48 17.39
N VAL A 55 -4.28 -10.62 18.08
CA VAL A 55 -3.75 -9.43 18.77
C VAL A 55 -4.22 -9.38 20.22
N SER A 56 -3.62 -8.49 21.02
CA SER A 56 -4.10 -8.25 22.39
C SER A 56 -5.44 -7.49 22.38
N THR A 57 -6.26 -7.70 23.40
CA THR A 57 -7.47 -6.87 23.62
C THR A 57 -7.12 -5.38 23.72
N LYS A 58 -5.97 -5.02 24.30
CA LYS A 58 -5.46 -3.64 24.35
C LYS A 58 -5.22 -3.05 22.95
N THR A 59 -4.86 -3.87 21.96
CA THR A 59 -4.74 -3.43 20.56
C THR A 59 -6.10 -3.13 19.97
N ILE A 60 -7.09 -4.02 20.17
CA ILE A 60 -8.46 -3.78 19.69
C ILE A 60 -9.08 -2.51 20.29
N HIS A 61 -8.90 -2.28 21.61
CA HIS A 61 -9.38 -1.04 22.23
C HIS A 61 -8.73 0.22 21.63
N ARG A 62 -7.43 0.16 21.29
CA ARG A 62 -6.75 1.27 20.60
C ARG A 62 -7.28 1.48 19.19
N ASP A 63 -7.57 0.40 18.47
CA ASP A 63 -8.15 0.50 17.12
C ASP A 63 -9.54 1.13 17.16
N ILE A 64 -10.40 0.70 18.09
CA ILE A 64 -11.74 1.25 18.29
C ILE A 64 -11.68 2.71 18.75
N GLN A 65 -10.76 3.03 19.66
CA GLN A 65 -10.53 4.41 20.07
C GLN A 65 -10.12 5.28 18.89
N PHE A 66 -9.24 4.77 18.02
CA PHE A 66 -8.84 5.50 16.80
C PHE A 66 -10.04 5.70 15.87
N MET A 67 -10.81 4.64 15.60
CA MET A 67 -12.03 4.70 14.79
C MET A 67 -13.04 5.73 15.32
N ARG A 68 -13.22 5.79 16.64
CA ARG A 68 -14.14 6.75 17.28
C ARG A 68 -13.59 8.17 17.29
N ASP A 69 -12.37 8.36 17.80
CA ASP A 69 -11.84 9.69 18.14
C ASP A 69 -11.20 10.39 16.92
N ARG A 70 -10.64 9.64 15.96
CA ARG A 70 -9.95 10.21 14.79
C ARG A 70 -10.78 10.19 13.53
N TRP A 71 -11.68 9.23 13.39
CA TRP A 71 -12.54 9.07 12.22
C TRP A 71 -14.01 9.40 12.50
N ASP A 72 -14.32 9.89 13.69
CA ASP A 72 -15.66 10.27 14.14
C ASP A 72 -16.72 9.17 13.90
N LEU A 73 -16.29 7.90 13.93
CA LEU A 73 -17.21 6.79 13.76
C LEU A 73 -18.05 6.65 15.05
N PRO A 74 -19.38 6.53 14.93
CA PRO A 74 -20.32 6.48 16.04
C PRO A 74 -20.32 5.11 16.74
N ILE A 75 -19.15 4.55 17.01
CA ILE A 75 -18.97 3.22 17.61
C ILE A 75 -19.07 3.30 19.13
N LEU A 76 -19.93 2.46 19.71
CA LEU A 76 -20.13 2.37 21.16
C LEU A 76 -20.25 0.91 21.59
N TYR A 77 -19.82 0.61 22.81
CA TYR A 77 -20.04 -0.70 23.41
C TYR A 77 -21.42 -0.77 24.04
N ASP A 78 -22.23 -1.73 23.61
CA ASP A 78 -23.54 -2.02 24.18
C ASP A 78 -23.45 -3.26 25.10
N PRO A 79 -23.65 -3.11 26.42
CA PRO A 79 -23.65 -4.22 27.36
C PRO A 79 -24.74 -5.26 27.10
N PHE A 80 -25.89 -4.87 26.52
CA PHE A 80 -27.00 -5.78 26.22
C PHE A 80 -26.60 -6.82 25.15
N TYR A 81 -25.93 -6.36 24.10
CA TYR A 81 -25.40 -7.23 23.05
C TYR A 81 -24.02 -7.80 23.36
N ASN A 82 -23.40 -7.36 24.48
CA ASN A 82 -22.04 -7.70 24.86
C ASN A 82 -21.05 -7.46 23.70
N GLY A 83 -21.16 -6.31 23.03
CA GLY A 83 -20.45 -6.03 21.79
C GLY A 83 -20.55 -4.57 21.33
N TYR A 84 -19.80 -4.24 20.29
CA TYR A 84 -19.77 -2.89 19.69
C TYR A 84 -20.88 -2.72 18.65
N ILE A 85 -21.52 -1.54 18.66
CA ILE A 85 -22.58 -1.10 17.74
C ILE A 85 -22.23 0.25 17.12
N TYR A 86 -22.86 0.57 15.99
CA TYR A 86 -22.97 1.94 15.51
C TYR A 86 -24.26 2.58 16.03
N THR A 87 -24.18 3.76 16.63
CA THR A 87 -25.34 4.48 17.19
C THR A 87 -26.13 5.27 16.13
N ARG A 88 -25.54 5.48 14.95
CA ARG A 88 -26.18 6.04 13.75
C ARG A 88 -25.63 5.33 12.52
N THR A 89 -26.30 5.43 11.38
CA THR A 89 -25.85 4.83 10.12
C THR A 89 -24.47 5.36 9.71
N VAL A 90 -23.62 4.47 9.22
CA VAL A 90 -22.28 4.79 8.71
C VAL A 90 -22.21 4.26 7.28
N ASP A 91 -22.34 5.16 6.31
CA ASP A 91 -22.46 4.79 4.90
C ASP A 91 -21.13 4.32 4.34
N SER A 92 -20.04 5.01 4.68
CA SER A 92 -18.68 4.67 4.27
C SER A 92 -17.70 4.72 5.43
N PHE A 93 -16.85 3.72 5.54
CA PHE A 93 -15.61 3.83 6.28
C PHE A 93 -14.70 4.86 5.59
N PRO A 94 -13.99 5.75 6.31
CA PRO A 94 -13.11 6.74 5.70
C PRO A 94 -11.85 6.07 5.13
N MET A 95 -12.04 5.35 4.02
CA MET A 95 -11.00 5.01 3.06
C MET A 95 -10.77 6.21 2.16
N LEU A 96 -9.60 6.22 1.52
CA LEU A 96 -9.17 7.16 0.48
C LEU A 96 -10.37 7.64 -0.35
N GLN A 97 -10.86 8.84 -0.06
CA GLN A 97 -11.95 9.46 -0.79
C GLN A 97 -11.34 9.95 -2.10
N ILE A 98 -11.45 9.15 -3.17
CA ILE A 98 -11.12 9.61 -4.51
C ILE A 98 -12.35 10.33 -5.06
N ASN A 99 -12.19 11.61 -5.38
CA ASN A 99 -13.22 12.35 -6.09
C ASN A 99 -13.12 12.15 -7.62
N GLU A 100 -14.17 12.55 -8.35
CA GLU A 100 -14.23 12.42 -9.81
C GLU A 100 -13.04 13.08 -10.53
N GLY A 101 -12.58 14.23 -10.04
CA GLY A 101 -11.42 14.95 -10.61
C GLY A 101 -10.10 14.19 -10.42
N GLU A 102 -9.92 13.52 -9.29
CA GLU A 102 -8.74 12.69 -9.02
C GLU A 102 -8.74 11.42 -9.87
N LEU A 103 -9.90 10.79 -10.09
CA LEU A 103 -10.02 9.66 -11.02
C LEU A 103 -9.74 10.11 -12.46
N PHE A 104 -10.27 11.26 -12.87
CA PHE A 104 -10.00 11.84 -14.17
C PHE A 104 -8.51 12.14 -14.36
N ALA A 105 -7.85 12.69 -13.33
CA ALA A 105 -6.40 12.90 -13.34
C ALA A 105 -5.62 11.58 -13.47
N MET A 106 -6.08 10.51 -12.83
CA MET A 106 -5.50 9.18 -13.00
C MET A 106 -5.69 8.63 -14.42
N LEU A 107 -6.86 8.81 -15.03
CA LEU A 107 -7.11 8.40 -16.41
C LEU A 107 -6.22 9.16 -17.40
N ILE A 108 -6.04 10.47 -17.19
CA ILE A 108 -5.08 11.27 -17.96
C ILE A 108 -3.66 10.75 -17.76
N ALA A 109 -3.28 10.42 -16.52
CA ALA A 109 -1.97 9.85 -16.23
C ALA A 109 -1.77 8.51 -16.95
N GLU A 110 -2.77 7.62 -16.95
CA GLU A 110 -2.72 6.35 -17.69
C GLU A 110 -2.52 6.58 -19.19
N LYS A 111 -3.28 7.52 -19.79
CA LYS A 111 -3.17 7.87 -21.21
C LYS A 111 -1.81 8.49 -21.53
N ALA A 112 -1.29 9.37 -20.67
CA ALA A 112 0.07 9.92 -20.81
C ALA A 112 1.13 8.82 -20.67
N LEU A 113 0.88 7.79 -19.85
CA LEU A 113 1.75 6.63 -19.71
C LEU A 113 1.73 5.71 -20.94
N GLN A 114 0.70 5.80 -21.81
CA GLN A 114 0.70 5.08 -23.09
C GLN A 114 1.84 5.52 -24.02
N ASN A 115 2.38 6.74 -23.83
CA ASN A 115 3.59 7.20 -24.52
C ASN A 115 4.84 6.37 -24.17
N TYR A 116 4.78 5.54 -23.13
CA TYR A 116 5.85 4.63 -22.74
C TYR A 116 5.59 3.19 -23.19
N ARG A 117 4.53 2.92 -23.98
CA ARG A 117 4.31 1.60 -24.61
C ARG A 117 5.48 1.27 -25.54
N GLY A 118 5.94 0.02 -25.51
CA GLY A 118 7.14 -0.42 -26.22
C GLY A 118 8.46 -0.05 -25.53
N THR A 119 8.44 0.75 -24.46
CA THR A 119 9.66 1.07 -23.69
C THR A 119 9.89 0.10 -22.54
N VAL A 120 11.10 0.07 -21.99
CA VAL A 120 11.41 -0.73 -20.77
C VAL A 120 10.50 -0.39 -19.58
N PHE A 121 9.91 0.80 -19.57
CA PHE A 121 9.13 1.30 -18.45
C PHE A 121 7.68 0.83 -18.51
N GLU A 122 7.19 0.38 -19.68
CA GLU A 122 5.80 -0.04 -19.88
C GLU A 122 5.32 -1.00 -18.80
N LYS A 123 6.03 -2.14 -18.64
CA LYS A 123 5.64 -3.19 -17.69
C LYS A 123 5.63 -2.69 -16.25
N ARG A 124 6.59 -1.82 -15.88
CA ARG A 124 6.72 -1.33 -14.50
C ARG A 124 5.68 -0.26 -14.19
N LEU A 125 5.44 0.66 -15.12
CA LEU A 125 4.42 1.70 -15.00
C LEU A 125 3.02 1.09 -14.98
N SER A 126 2.73 0.17 -15.91
CA SER A 126 1.46 -0.56 -15.96
C SER A 126 1.21 -1.36 -14.68
N ALA A 127 2.21 -2.10 -14.17
CA ALA A 127 2.07 -2.85 -12.93
C ALA A 127 1.86 -1.97 -11.69
N THR A 128 2.52 -0.81 -11.62
CA THR A 128 2.33 0.15 -10.52
C THR A 128 0.94 0.79 -10.58
N PHE A 129 0.51 1.22 -11.77
CA PHE A 129 -0.80 1.83 -11.96
C PHE A 129 -1.94 0.85 -11.63
N LYS A 130 -1.80 -0.41 -12.07
CA LYS A 130 -2.73 -1.49 -11.72
C LYS A 130 -2.83 -1.71 -10.21
N LYS A 131 -1.72 -1.69 -9.47
CA LYS A 131 -1.73 -1.79 -8.01
C LYS A 131 -2.42 -0.61 -7.32
N ILE A 132 -2.25 0.60 -7.86
CA ILE A 132 -2.93 1.80 -7.35
C ILE A 132 -4.44 1.67 -7.59
N ALA A 133 -4.85 1.28 -8.80
CA ALA A 133 -6.25 1.03 -9.14
C ALA A 133 -6.89 -0.06 -8.26
N GLU A 134 -6.19 -1.17 -8.02
CA GLU A 134 -6.62 -2.27 -7.13
C GLU A 134 -6.71 -1.85 -5.66
N SER A 135 -6.05 -0.76 -5.26
CA SER A 135 -6.11 -0.22 -3.88
C SER A 135 -7.24 0.78 -3.67
N LEU A 136 -7.99 1.11 -4.73
CA LEU A 136 -9.12 2.02 -4.64
C LEU A 136 -10.33 1.32 -4.01
N PRO A 137 -11.14 2.03 -3.20
CA PRO A 137 -12.38 1.48 -2.68
C PRO A 137 -13.36 1.17 -3.81
N ASP A 138 -14.16 0.10 -3.64
CA ASP A 138 -15.25 -0.31 -4.57
C ASP A 138 -16.36 0.74 -4.75
N THR A 139 -16.29 1.88 -4.05
CA THR A 139 -17.34 2.92 -4.00
C THR A 139 -17.34 3.84 -5.22
N VAL A 140 -16.40 3.67 -6.15
CA VAL A 140 -16.36 4.43 -7.40
C VAL A 140 -16.98 3.59 -8.51
N SER A 141 -18.31 3.48 -8.53
CA SER A 141 -19.04 2.89 -9.66
C SER A 141 -19.07 3.89 -10.82
N ILE A 142 -17.95 4.06 -11.49
CA ILE A 142 -17.91 4.78 -12.76
C ILE A 142 -17.51 3.76 -13.81
N HIS A 143 -18.35 3.61 -14.83
CA HIS A 143 -18.07 2.78 -15.99
C HIS A 143 -16.90 3.41 -16.76
N LEU A 144 -15.67 3.05 -16.39
CA LEU A 144 -14.41 3.48 -17.04
C LEU A 144 -14.42 3.29 -18.56
N ASN A 145 -15.20 2.34 -19.05
CA ASN A 145 -15.40 2.07 -20.47
C ASN A 145 -16.01 3.26 -21.23
N GLU A 146 -16.83 4.11 -20.59
CA GLU A 146 -17.47 5.27 -21.24
C GLU A 146 -16.48 6.42 -21.48
N TRP A 147 -15.38 6.49 -20.71
CA TRP A 147 -14.38 7.54 -20.82
C TRP A 147 -13.22 7.18 -21.75
N ASP A 148 -13.01 5.89 -22.01
CA ASP A 148 -11.97 5.42 -22.93
C ASP A 148 -12.25 5.86 -24.38
N GLU A 149 -13.54 6.01 -24.73
CA GLU A 149 -14.00 6.51 -26.03
C GLU A 149 -13.94 8.05 -26.17
N ALA A 150 -14.08 8.80 -25.06
CA ALA A 150 -14.10 10.26 -25.07
C ALA A 150 -12.71 10.92 -25.18
N LEU A 151 -11.63 10.17 -24.91
CA LEU A 151 -10.26 10.69 -24.88
C LEU A 151 -9.40 10.06 -25.99
N SER A 152 -9.33 10.74 -27.13
CA SER A 152 -8.44 10.37 -28.24
C SER A 152 -7.10 11.10 -28.16
N PHE A 153 -6.03 10.36 -27.87
CA PHE A 153 -4.66 10.84 -28.02
C PHE A 153 -4.03 10.21 -29.27
N ARG A 154 -3.62 11.03 -30.23
CA ARG A 154 -2.84 10.57 -31.39
C ARG A 154 -1.37 10.53 -30.99
N HIS A 155 -0.75 9.35 -31.05
CA HIS A 155 0.66 9.16 -30.76
C HIS A 155 1.47 9.06 -32.07
N THR A 156 2.56 9.81 -32.14
CA THR A 156 3.57 9.77 -33.22
C THR A 156 4.88 9.27 -32.62
N GLY A 157 5.36 8.11 -33.07
CA GLY A 157 6.73 7.64 -32.82
C GLY A 157 6.79 6.25 -32.17
N ASN A 158 6.89 5.20 -32.98
CA ASN A 158 7.39 3.91 -32.48
C ASN A 158 8.92 3.96 -32.54
N SER A 159 9.59 4.00 -31.39
CA SER A 159 11.02 3.75 -31.31
C SER A 159 11.23 2.35 -30.73
N GLU A 160 11.66 1.40 -31.57
CA GLU A 160 12.13 0.08 -31.13
C GLU A 160 13.46 0.24 -30.37
N LEU A 161 13.40 0.84 -29.18
CA LEU A 161 14.54 0.84 -28.27
C LEU A 161 14.71 -0.57 -27.72
N GLU A 162 15.86 -1.18 -28.03
CA GLU A 162 16.25 -2.49 -27.52
C GLU A 162 16.21 -2.48 -25.97
N ILE A 163 15.17 -3.12 -25.43
CA ILE A 163 14.80 -3.09 -24.00
C ILE A 163 15.99 -3.45 -23.09
N GLU A 164 16.82 -4.40 -23.51
CA GLU A 164 17.99 -4.84 -22.75
C GLU A 164 19.11 -3.79 -22.69
N LEU A 165 19.31 -3.03 -23.77
CA LEU A 165 20.32 -1.99 -23.84
C LEU A 165 19.96 -0.83 -22.92
N PHE A 166 18.71 -0.39 -22.95
CA PHE A 166 18.27 0.72 -22.12
C PHE A 166 18.27 0.36 -20.62
N ASP A 167 17.85 -0.86 -20.25
CA ASP A 167 17.95 -1.35 -18.86
C ASP A 167 19.40 -1.39 -18.36
N ARG A 168 20.35 -1.82 -19.21
CA ARG A 168 21.79 -1.77 -18.92
C ARG A 168 22.27 -0.34 -18.63
N ILE A 169 21.89 0.63 -19.47
CA ILE A 169 22.28 2.04 -19.30
C ILE A 169 21.67 2.62 -18.02
N CYS A 170 20.40 2.34 -17.73
CA CYS A 170 19.74 2.75 -16.48
C CYS A 170 20.44 2.20 -15.24
N LYS A 171 20.74 0.90 -15.23
CA LYS A 171 21.45 0.24 -14.12
C LYS A 171 22.84 0.83 -13.90
N ALA A 172 23.57 1.12 -14.98
CA ALA A 172 24.89 1.72 -14.89
C ALA A 172 24.83 3.17 -14.38
N THR A 173 23.89 3.98 -14.87
CA THR A 173 23.67 5.35 -14.38
C THR A 173 23.30 5.38 -12.90
N ALA A 174 22.33 4.55 -12.48
CA ALA A 174 21.91 4.48 -11.08
C ALA A 174 23.02 4.01 -10.13
N LYS A 175 23.90 3.12 -10.60
CA LYS A 175 25.03 2.57 -9.82
C LYS A 175 26.33 3.36 -10.03
N ARG A 176 26.30 4.48 -10.76
CA ARG A 176 27.49 5.28 -11.14
C ARG A 176 28.62 4.41 -11.70
N LYS A 177 28.26 3.46 -12.56
CA LYS A 177 29.21 2.58 -13.24
C LYS A 177 29.57 3.16 -14.59
N GLN A 178 30.86 3.19 -14.86
CA GLN A 178 31.42 3.58 -16.15
C GLN A 178 30.93 2.63 -17.26
N LEU A 179 30.66 3.19 -18.44
CA LEU A 179 30.21 2.48 -19.63
C LEU A 179 31.20 2.66 -20.77
N ILE A 180 31.39 1.61 -21.58
CA ILE A 180 32.04 1.71 -22.88
C ILE A 180 30.93 1.68 -23.93
N ILE A 181 30.87 2.70 -24.77
CA ILE A 181 29.87 2.83 -25.84
C ILE A 181 30.56 2.92 -27.20
N ARG A 182 29.88 2.43 -28.24
CA ARG A 182 30.27 2.70 -29.63
C ARG A 182 29.50 3.89 -30.15
N TYR A 183 30.14 5.06 -30.18
CA TYR A 183 29.51 6.33 -30.56
C TYR A 183 29.83 6.68 -32.01
N LYS A 184 28.82 7.11 -32.78
CA LYS A 184 28.99 7.58 -34.16
C LYS A 184 28.63 9.06 -34.24
N LYS A 185 29.62 9.91 -34.49
CA LYS A 185 29.37 11.31 -34.84
C LYS A 185 28.73 11.41 -36.24
N PRO A 186 27.96 12.47 -36.54
CA PRO A 186 27.49 12.74 -37.89
C PRO A 186 28.66 12.70 -38.89
N ASN A 187 28.49 11.95 -39.98
CA ASN A 187 29.48 11.80 -41.06
C ASN A 187 30.86 11.24 -40.65
N GLN A 188 30.99 10.58 -39.51
CA GLN A 188 32.25 9.92 -39.10
C GLN A 188 32.06 8.42 -38.86
N LYS A 189 33.17 7.68 -38.86
CA LYS A 189 33.18 6.27 -38.47
C LYS A 189 32.87 6.14 -36.97
N PRO A 190 32.17 5.07 -36.54
CA PRO A 190 31.95 4.81 -35.12
C PRO A 190 33.28 4.65 -34.37
N GLU A 191 33.37 5.22 -33.17
CA GLU A 191 34.52 5.10 -32.27
C GLU A 191 34.07 4.62 -30.88
N GLU A 192 34.95 3.90 -30.17
CA GLU A 192 34.69 3.53 -28.79
C GLU A 192 34.95 4.71 -27.85
N ARG A 193 34.06 4.90 -26.88
CA ARG A 193 34.19 5.95 -25.87
C ARG A 193 33.86 5.39 -24.50
N THR A 194 34.69 5.73 -23.54
CA THR A 194 34.41 5.51 -22.12
C THR A 194 33.67 6.72 -21.57
N ILE A 195 32.53 6.50 -20.93
CA ILE A 195 31.67 7.55 -20.36
C ILE A 195 31.29 7.24 -18.92
N ASP A 196 31.14 8.29 -18.12
CA ASP A 196 30.55 8.23 -16.78
C ASP A 196 29.13 8.80 -16.84
N PRO A 197 28.08 7.96 -16.83
CA PRO A 197 26.72 8.43 -16.99
C PRO A 197 26.21 9.13 -15.72
N TYR A 198 25.69 10.36 -15.89
CA TYR A 198 25.15 11.19 -14.79
C TYR A 198 23.63 11.13 -14.70
N GLN A 199 22.94 11.32 -15.83
CA GLN A 199 21.48 11.35 -15.93
C GLN A 199 21.04 10.87 -17.31
N ILE A 200 19.87 10.23 -17.37
CA ILE A 200 19.18 9.89 -18.62
C ILE A 200 17.98 10.83 -18.74
N ALA A 201 17.82 11.48 -19.88
CA ALA A 201 16.70 12.37 -20.15
C ALA A 201 16.04 11.99 -21.48
N ASN A 202 14.71 12.05 -21.52
CA ASN A 202 13.95 12.07 -22.76
C ASN A 202 13.75 13.55 -23.13
N ILE A 203 14.17 13.93 -24.34
CA ILE A 203 14.06 15.28 -24.88
C ILE A 203 13.32 15.13 -26.21
N ASN A 204 12.17 15.77 -26.34
CA ASN A 204 11.31 15.83 -27.54
C ASN A 204 10.47 14.59 -27.88
N ASN A 205 10.46 13.54 -27.06
CA ASN A 205 9.56 12.38 -27.25
C ASN A 205 9.78 11.61 -28.58
N GLU A 206 10.98 11.72 -29.16
CA GLU A 206 11.46 10.97 -30.34
C GLU A 206 12.48 9.88 -29.95
#